data_AF-A0A1W5XQK1-F1
#
_entry.id   AF-A0A1W5XQK1-F1
#
_cell.length_a   1.000
_cell.length_b   1.000
_cell.length_c   1.000
_cell.angle_alpha   90.00
_cell.angle_beta   90.00
_cell.angle_gamma   90.00
#
_symmetry.space_group_name_H-M   'P 1'
#
loop_
_entity.id
_entity.type
_entity.pdbx_description
1 polymer ?
#
loop_
_entity_poly.entity_id
_entity_poly.type
_entity_poly.pdbx_seq_one_letter_code
_entity_poly.pdbx_strand_id
1 'polypeptide(L)'
;MTAARSRRRSAAYAALALGLAGSLALTGCNSHSSKKSKKSSSSSSKSKKRKIIGGGAAAAGAGAGAASRRVPDCYPSTYKLTFSQQTGADSHVTVKFKNNTSRDCKLYNAPLLRFNNAKNPLPLLQGTPGQFDGTRITVPSHGYAYAVIPTNTAAAKGTEQKSVAVDFMGTSASSVTHGPATVNFAEKRLHISVGKSKVTNWSSSVHGAELAAGVGK
;
A
#
# COMPACT_ATOMS: atom_id res chain seq x y z
N MET A 1 24.55 -69.58 -17.86
CA MET A 1 25.84 -68.90 -17.59
C MET A 1 25.52 -67.46 -17.21
N THR A 2 25.33 -67.19 -15.91
CA THR A 2 26.30 -66.62 -14.93
C THR A 2 26.37 -65.08 -14.94
N ALA A 3 25.99 -64.52 -13.79
CA ALA A 3 25.97 -63.11 -13.41
C ALA A 3 27.35 -62.53 -13.03
N ALA A 4 27.46 -61.20 -12.96
CA ALA A 4 28.32 -60.47 -12.01
C ALA A 4 27.86 -59.00 -11.85
N ARG A 5 27.34 -58.62 -10.67
CA ARG A 5 27.92 -57.74 -9.60
C ARG A 5 27.98 -56.24 -9.94
N SER A 6 27.17 -55.34 -9.34
CA SER A 6 27.10 -54.87 -7.94
C SER A 6 28.32 -54.06 -7.45
N ARG A 7 28.03 -52.83 -6.96
CA ARG A 7 28.65 -52.01 -5.87
C ARG A 7 28.89 -50.55 -6.32
N ARG A 8 28.67 -49.46 -5.57
CA ARG A 8 28.21 -49.18 -4.19
C ARG A 8 28.06 -47.63 -4.03
N ARG A 9 27.07 -47.19 -3.22
CA ARG A 9 27.11 -46.23 -2.07
C ARG A 9 27.72 -44.82 -2.29
N SER A 10 27.35 -43.74 -1.62
CA SER A 10 26.30 -43.32 -0.67
C SER A 10 26.59 -41.84 -0.33
N ALA A 11 25.57 -41.16 0.18
CA ALA A 11 25.63 -40.01 1.10
C ALA A 11 25.97 -38.62 0.54
N ALA A 12 24.96 -37.75 0.54
CA ALA A 12 25.13 -36.35 0.93
C ALA A 12 24.00 -35.99 1.91
N TYR A 13 24.40 -35.82 3.17
CA TYR A 13 23.61 -35.21 4.22
C TYR A 13 23.55 -33.69 4.00
N ALA A 14 22.40 -33.08 4.27
CA ALA A 14 22.26 -32.00 5.26
C ALA A 14 20.86 -31.36 5.11
N ALA A 15 19.91 -31.86 5.89
CA ALA A 15 18.68 -31.15 6.19
C ALA A 15 18.95 -30.24 7.40
N LEU A 16 18.93 -28.92 7.20
CA LEU A 16 18.87 -27.96 8.29
C LEU A 16 17.43 -27.47 8.42
N ALA A 17 16.69 -28.10 9.34
CA ALA A 17 15.41 -27.64 9.82
C ALA A 17 15.64 -26.64 10.95
N LEU A 18 15.24 -25.38 10.75
CA LEU A 18 15.07 -24.40 11.83
C LEU A 18 13.58 -24.22 12.06
N GLY A 19 13.05 -24.95 13.04
CA GLY A 19 11.73 -24.74 13.61
C GLY A 19 11.82 -23.70 14.73
N LEU A 20 11.16 -22.57 14.55
CA LEU A 20 10.88 -21.59 15.61
C LEU A 20 9.37 -21.50 15.79
N ALA A 21 8.82 -22.38 16.63
CA ALA A 21 7.65 -22.06 17.45
C ALA A 21 8.20 -21.38 18.72
N GLY A 22 7.69 -20.29 19.26
CA GLY A 22 6.33 -19.76 19.30
C GLY A 22 6.04 -19.50 20.77
N SER A 23 5.67 -18.27 21.15
CA SER A 23 4.82 -17.96 22.32
C SER A 23 4.52 -16.46 22.39
N LEU A 24 3.23 -16.16 22.32
CA LEU A 24 2.60 -14.90 22.68
C LEU A 24 2.79 -14.66 24.19
N ALA A 25 3.15 -13.44 24.58
CA ALA A 25 2.90 -12.95 25.93
C ALA A 25 2.26 -11.56 25.85
N LEU A 26 1.06 -11.51 26.41
CA LEU A 26 0.18 -10.36 26.49
C LEU A 26 0.86 -9.17 27.19
N THR A 27 0.59 -7.99 26.65
CA THR A 27 0.60 -6.72 27.38
C THR A 27 -0.31 -6.80 28.60
N GLY A 28 0.25 -6.60 29.79
CA GLY A 28 -0.53 -6.46 31.00
C GLY A 28 0.34 -6.48 32.24
N CYS A 29 0.84 -5.32 32.67
CA CYS A 29 1.17 -5.12 34.08
C CYS A 29 0.76 -3.71 34.51
N ASN A 30 -0.38 -3.73 35.18
CA ASN A 30 -0.92 -2.73 36.05
C ASN A 30 0.03 -2.48 37.23
N SER A 31 0.01 -1.24 37.70
CA SER A 31 0.59 -0.70 38.92
C SER A 31 0.52 -1.65 40.13
N HIS A 32 1.62 -1.83 40.88
CA HIS A 32 1.63 -1.70 42.35
C HIS A 32 3.01 -1.94 43.01
N SER A 33 3.32 -1.03 43.94
CA SER A 33 4.17 -1.16 45.14
C SER A 33 5.63 -1.62 45.02
N SER A 34 6.54 -0.67 45.28
CA SER A 34 7.66 -0.90 46.21
C SER A 34 7.93 0.36 47.04
N LYS A 35 7.63 0.26 48.34
CA LYS A 35 8.06 1.21 49.37
C LYS A 35 9.54 0.97 49.66
N LYS A 36 10.39 2.00 49.55
CA LYS A 36 11.44 2.32 50.54
C LYS A 36 12.08 3.69 50.29
N SER A 37 11.61 4.65 51.10
CA SER A 37 12.35 5.72 51.79
C SER A 37 13.74 6.15 51.27
N LYS A 38 13.83 7.43 50.83
CA LYS A 38 14.85 8.37 51.32
C LYS A 38 14.24 9.78 51.48
N LYS A 39 14.87 10.54 52.35
CA LYS A 39 14.35 11.53 53.30
C LYS A 39 14.74 12.95 52.86
N SER A 40 13.88 13.93 53.20
CA SER A 40 14.12 15.39 53.34
C SER A 40 14.63 16.15 52.10
N SER A 41 13.97 17.21 51.63
CA SER A 41 13.71 18.44 52.39
C SER A 41 12.62 19.27 51.72
N SER A 42 11.68 19.76 52.53
CA SER A 42 10.62 20.70 52.17
C SER A 42 10.82 21.99 52.94
N SER A 43 11.03 23.10 52.25
CA SER A 43 10.91 24.44 52.81
C SER A 43 10.20 25.38 51.82
N SER A 44 8.92 25.58 52.12
CA SER A 44 8.15 26.83 52.06
C SER A 44 8.52 27.95 51.05
N SER A 45 7.57 28.20 50.14
CA SER A 45 6.80 29.46 50.02
C SER A 45 7.49 30.81 50.26
N LYS A 46 7.53 31.68 49.24
CA LYS A 46 6.88 33.02 49.29
C LYS A 46 7.04 33.84 47.99
N SER A 47 5.90 34.39 47.58
CA SER A 47 5.72 35.45 46.58
C SER A 47 6.49 36.74 46.90
N LYS A 48 6.92 37.50 45.89
CA LYS A 48 6.45 38.88 45.59
C LYS A 48 7.36 39.63 44.60
N LYS A 49 6.73 40.10 43.50
CA LYS A 49 6.62 41.53 43.13
C LYS A 49 7.65 42.16 42.16
N ARG A 50 7.07 42.77 41.11
CA ARG A 50 7.50 43.97 40.33
C ARG A 50 8.63 43.72 39.29
N LYS A 51 8.70 44.34 38.10
CA LYS A 51 8.03 45.52 37.49
C LYS A 51 8.38 45.56 35.98
N ILE A 52 7.48 46.11 35.16
CA ILE A 52 7.66 46.46 33.73
C ILE A 52 8.73 47.55 33.56
N ILE A 53 9.58 47.43 32.53
CA ILE A 53 10.25 48.45 31.66
C ILE A 53 11.22 47.58 30.82
N GLY A 54 11.33 47.57 29.50
CA GLY A 54 10.96 48.46 28.41
C GLY A 54 11.99 48.20 27.30
N GLY A 55 11.59 48.33 26.03
CA GLY A 55 12.52 48.56 24.93
C GLY A 55 13.02 47.33 24.14
N GLY A 56 12.56 47.27 22.88
CA GLY A 56 13.44 46.96 21.75
C GLY A 56 13.79 45.50 21.49
N ALA A 57 12.96 44.83 20.69
CA ALA A 57 13.45 43.89 19.70
C ALA A 57 12.48 43.84 18.53
N ALA A 58 12.90 44.40 17.40
CA ALA A 58 12.33 44.09 16.11
C ALA A 58 12.51 42.60 15.82
N ALA A 59 11.61 42.09 14.98
CA ALA A 59 11.61 40.78 14.32
C ALA A 59 11.13 39.57 15.14
N ALA A 60 10.56 38.64 14.38
CA ALA A 60 10.14 37.28 14.76
C ALA A 60 8.79 37.13 15.47
N GLY A 61 7.71 37.40 14.72
CA GLY A 61 6.37 36.90 15.01
C GLY A 61 5.60 36.38 13.79
N ALA A 62 6.23 36.32 12.61
CA ALA A 62 5.69 35.58 11.46
C ALA A 62 6.12 34.12 11.60
N GLY A 63 5.48 33.44 12.53
CA GLY A 63 5.78 32.07 12.88
C GLY A 63 4.55 31.36 13.41
N ALA A 64 3.39 31.63 12.81
CA ALA A 64 2.38 30.59 12.71
C ALA A 64 3.06 29.47 11.93
N GLY A 65 3.68 28.55 12.66
CA GLY A 65 4.22 27.32 12.10
C GLY A 65 3.09 26.73 11.30
N ALA A 66 3.17 26.87 9.98
CA ALA A 66 2.36 26.12 9.07
C ALA A 66 2.74 24.68 9.39
N ALA A 67 1.97 24.06 10.30
CA ALA A 67 1.97 22.64 10.47
C ALA A 67 1.77 22.12 9.06
N SER A 68 2.85 21.68 8.43
CA SER A 68 2.84 21.14 7.08
C SER A 68 1.85 20.00 7.16
N ARG A 69 0.61 20.28 6.75
CA ARG A 69 -0.51 19.34 6.87
C ARG A 69 -0.11 18.21 5.95
N ARG A 70 0.44 17.16 6.54
CA ARG A 70 0.88 15.98 5.80
C ARG A 70 -0.35 15.48 5.06
N VAL A 71 -0.29 15.55 3.74
CA VAL A 71 -1.30 14.96 2.86
C VAL A 71 -1.33 13.46 3.18
N PRO A 72 -2.47 12.93 3.66
CA PRO A 72 -2.59 11.53 4.04
C PRO A 72 -2.52 10.62 2.82
N ASP A 73 -2.33 9.33 3.06
CA ASP A 73 -2.41 8.33 2.00
C ASP A 73 -3.88 8.07 1.63
N CYS A 74 -4.13 7.78 0.36
CA CYS A 74 -5.46 7.37 -0.07
C CYS A 74 -5.76 5.97 0.48
N TYR A 75 -7.03 5.70 0.79
CA TYR A 75 -7.48 4.38 1.20
C TYR A 75 -8.42 3.76 0.15
N PRO A 76 -8.28 2.46 -0.15
CA PRO A 76 -9.16 1.76 -1.06
C PRO A 76 -10.55 1.60 -0.42
N SER A 77 -11.58 1.67 -1.24
CA SER A 77 -12.97 1.40 -0.83
C SER A 77 -13.77 0.97 -2.04
N THR A 78 -14.69 0.04 -1.86
CA THR A 78 -15.55 -0.53 -2.91
C THR A 78 -16.43 0.51 -3.61
N TYR A 79 -16.72 1.63 -2.94
CA TYR A 79 -17.49 2.75 -3.48
C TYR A 79 -16.63 3.80 -4.20
N LYS A 80 -15.31 3.80 -3.95
CA LYS A 80 -14.36 4.72 -4.59
C LYS A 80 -13.70 4.13 -5.82
N LEU A 81 -13.76 2.80 -5.96
CA LEU A 81 -13.16 2.05 -7.04
C LEU A 81 -14.20 1.68 -8.09
N THR A 82 -13.86 1.91 -9.36
CA THR A 82 -14.67 1.51 -10.51
C THR A 82 -13.79 0.78 -11.49
N PHE A 83 -14.31 -0.31 -12.05
CA PHE A 83 -13.66 -1.08 -13.09
C PHE A 83 -14.48 -0.98 -14.36
N SER A 84 -13.81 -0.83 -15.49
CA SER A 84 -14.44 -0.85 -16.82
C SER A 84 -13.57 -1.66 -17.75
N GLN A 85 -14.18 -2.54 -18.54
CA GLN A 85 -13.47 -3.25 -19.59
C GLN A 85 -13.75 -2.60 -20.95
N GLN A 86 -12.69 -2.36 -21.70
CA GLN A 86 -12.76 -1.96 -23.10
C GLN A 86 -12.40 -3.15 -23.98
N THR A 87 -13.23 -3.40 -24.98
CA THR A 87 -13.06 -4.47 -25.97
C THR A 87 -12.64 -3.84 -27.31
N GLY A 88 -11.82 -4.55 -28.09
CA GLY A 88 -11.31 -4.05 -29.37
C GLY A 88 -9.85 -4.44 -29.62
N ALA A 89 -9.20 -3.73 -30.54
CA ALA A 89 -7.78 -3.90 -30.85
C ALA A 89 -6.89 -3.48 -29.65
N ASP A 90 -7.29 -2.41 -28.97
CA ASP A 90 -6.59 -1.86 -27.80
C ASP A 90 -7.28 -2.29 -26.50
N SER A 91 -7.73 -3.56 -26.43
CA SER A 91 -8.54 -4.03 -25.28
C SER A 91 -7.78 -3.91 -23.96
N HIS A 92 -8.42 -3.33 -22.96
CA HIS A 92 -7.82 -3.07 -21.65
C HIS A 92 -8.90 -2.96 -20.56
N VAL A 93 -8.49 -3.12 -19.31
CA VAL A 93 -9.35 -2.86 -18.15
C VAL A 93 -8.84 -1.62 -17.43
N THR A 94 -9.72 -0.65 -17.25
CA THR A 94 -9.43 0.61 -16.55
C THR A 94 -9.88 0.49 -15.10
N VAL A 95 -8.96 0.75 -14.19
CA VAL A 95 -9.19 0.88 -12.76
C VAL A 95 -9.22 2.36 -12.42
N LYS A 96 -10.40 2.85 -12.02
CA LYS A 96 -10.59 4.24 -11.62
C LYS A 96 -10.76 4.31 -10.11
N PHE A 97 -9.97 5.16 -9.48
CA PHE A 97 -10.14 5.56 -8.08
C PHE A 97 -10.65 7.00 -8.02
N LYS A 98 -11.67 7.24 -7.19
CA LYS A 98 -12.20 8.58 -6.90
C LYS A 98 -11.91 8.96 -5.45
N ASN A 99 -11.25 10.10 -5.25
CA ASN A 99 -11.06 10.66 -3.92
C ASN A 99 -12.33 11.39 -3.46
N ASN A 100 -13.26 10.69 -2.82
CA ASN A 100 -14.47 11.34 -2.28
C ASN A 100 -14.24 12.20 -1.01
N THR A 101 -13.00 12.41 -0.58
CA THR A 101 -12.72 13.19 0.63
C THR A 101 -12.52 14.67 0.31
N SER A 102 -12.71 15.51 1.32
CA SER A 102 -12.53 16.97 1.23
C SER A 102 -11.06 17.41 1.30
N ARG A 103 -10.10 16.47 1.20
CA ARG A 103 -8.66 16.71 1.29
C ARG A 103 -7.95 15.92 0.21
N ASP A 104 -6.77 16.38 -0.16
CA ASP A 104 -5.90 15.63 -1.07
C ASP A 104 -5.41 14.36 -0.39
N CYS A 105 -5.12 13.33 -1.19
CA CYS A 105 -4.50 12.10 -0.71
C CYS A 105 -3.42 11.60 -1.67
N LYS A 106 -2.49 10.79 -1.17
CA LYS A 106 -1.37 10.24 -1.96
C LYS A 106 -1.63 8.80 -2.37
N LEU A 107 -1.30 8.48 -3.62
CA LEU A 107 -1.18 7.12 -4.12
C LEU A 107 0.26 6.86 -4.53
N TYR A 108 0.72 5.64 -4.29
CA TYR A 108 2.07 5.19 -4.63
C TYR A 108 2.02 4.06 -5.65
N ASN A 109 2.98 4.06 -6.56
CA ASN A 109 3.21 3.08 -7.60
C ASN A 109 1.91 2.67 -8.30
N ALA A 110 1.49 1.41 -8.16
CA ALA A 110 0.29 0.85 -8.79
C ALA A 110 -0.69 0.29 -7.74
N PRO A 111 -1.94 -0.01 -8.11
CA PRO A 111 -2.80 -0.85 -7.29
C PRO A 111 -2.29 -2.30 -7.24
N LEU A 112 -2.34 -2.91 -6.06
CA LEU A 112 -2.18 -4.35 -5.93
C LEU A 112 -3.52 -5.02 -6.16
N LEU A 113 -3.66 -5.71 -7.29
CA LEU A 113 -4.90 -6.34 -7.71
C LEU A 113 -4.82 -7.85 -7.57
N ARG A 114 -5.68 -8.43 -6.74
CA ARG A 114 -5.80 -9.87 -6.52
C ARG A 114 -7.15 -10.35 -7.02
N PHE A 115 -7.17 -10.88 -8.24
CA PHE A 115 -8.40 -11.40 -8.85
C PHE A 115 -8.75 -12.78 -8.29
N ASN A 116 -10.04 -13.03 -8.03
CA ASN A 116 -10.56 -14.29 -7.49
C ASN A 116 -9.78 -14.83 -6.27
N ASN A 117 -9.36 -13.93 -5.37
CA ASN A 117 -8.53 -14.26 -4.20
C ASN A 117 -7.18 -14.94 -4.54
N ALA A 118 -6.59 -14.61 -5.68
CA ALA A 118 -5.26 -15.07 -6.04
C ALA A 118 -4.23 -14.76 -4.94
N LYS A 119 -3.31 -15.70 -4.71
CA LYS A 119 -2.25 -15.59 -3.69
C LYS A 119 -1.34 -14.38 -3.92
N ASN A 120 -0.99 -14.14 -5.18
CA ASN A 120 -0.12 -13.04 -5.57
C ASN A 120 -0.93 -11.97 -6.31
N PRO A 121 -0.66 -10.67 -6.06
CA PRO A 121 -1.23 -9.60 -6.86
C PRO A 121 -0.71 -9.65 -8.29
N LEU A 122 -1.41 -8.97 -9.21
CA LEU A 122 -0.92 -8.80 -10.57
C LEU A 122 0.47 -8.13 -10.57
N PRO A 123 1.37 -8.58 -11.46
CA PRO A 123 2.67 -7.95 -11.65
C PRO A 123 2.51 -6.53 -12.21
N LEU A 124 3.47 -5.67 -11.89
CA LEU A 124 3.54 -4.32 -12.45
C LEU A 124 3.99 -4.34 -13.90
N LEU A 125 3.49 -3.40 -14.70
CA LEU A 125 3.92 -3.19 -16.08
C LEU A 125 5.19 -2.35 -16.14
N GLN A 126 5.25 -1.29 -15.34
CA GLN A 126 6.45 -0.47 -15.17
C GLN A 126 7.27 -0.95 -13.97
N GLY A 127 8.58 -0.73 -14.03
CA GLY A 127 9.55 -1.19 -13.05
C GLY A 127 10.05 -2.60 -13.30
N THR A 128 11.25 -2.92 -12.79
CA THR A 128 11.73 -4.31 -12.72
C THR A 128 10.81 -5.09 -11.78
N PRO A 129 10.43 -6.35 -12.08
CA PRO A 129 9.65 -7.16 -11.14
C PRO A 129 10.31 -7.17 -9.74
N GLY A 130 9.63 -6.59 -8.75
CA GLY A 130 10.14 -6.46 -7.38
C GLY A 130 10.94 -5.18 -7.07
N GLN A 131 11.11 -4.28 -8.04
CA GLN A 131 11.62 -2.91 -7.85
C GLN A 131 10.50 -1.91 -8.07
N PHE A 132 10.47 -0.87 -7.23
CA PHE A 132 9.45 0.16 -7.25
C PHE A 132 10.10 1.46 -7.66
N ASP A 133 9.58 2.08 -8.71
CA ASP A 133 10.13 3.34 -9.25
C ASP A 133 9.85 4.55 -8.32
N GLY A 134 9.21 4.31 -7.18
CA GLY A 134 8.85 5.35 -6.22
C GLY A 134 7.81 6.34 -6.76
N THR A 135 7.08 5.95 -7.81
CA THR A 135 6.09 6.80 -8.46
C THR A 135 5.04 7.20 -7.43
N ARG A 136 4.76 8.50 -7.32
CA ARG A 136 3.77 9.01 -6.38
C ARG A 136 2.94 10.08 -7.05
N ILE A 137 1.62 9.92 -6.96
CA ILE A 137 0.68 10.94 -7.40
C ILE A 137 -0.09 11.48 -6.19
N THR A 138 -0.43 12.76 -6.27
CA THR A 138 -1.37 13.39 -5.32
C THR A 138 -2.71 13.48 -6.03
N VAL A 139 -3.72 12.83 -5.46
CA VAL A 139 -5.09 12.90 -5.96
C VAL A 139 -5.78 14.04 -5.22
N PRO A 140 -6.21 15.09 -5.94
CA PRO A 140 -6.88 16.22 -5.29
C PRO A 140 -8.20 15.78 -4.65
N SER A 141 -8.72 16.60 -3.75
CA SER A 141 -10.09 16.43 -3.25
C SER A 141 -11.09 16.30 -4.41
N HIS A 142 -11.97 15.30 -4.36
CA HIS A 142 -12.91 14.94 -5.43
C HIS A 142 -12.27 14.59 -6.78
N GLY A 143 -10.94 14.43 -6.82
CA GLY A 143 -10.18 14.05 -8.00
C GLY A 143 -10.21 12.56 -8.32
N TYR A 144 -9.55 12.22 -9.42
CA TYR A 144 -9.47 10.87 -9.95
C TYR A 144 -8.04 10.41 -10.13
N ALA A 145 -7.85 9.10 -10.00
CA ALA A 145 -6.65 8.40 -10.40
C ALA A 145 -7.03 7.18 -11.24
N TYR A 146 -6.18 6.83 -12.18
CA TYR A 146 -6.41 5.78 -13.17
C TYR A 146 -5.22 4.84 -13.22
N ALA A 147 -5.49 3.54 -13.29
CA ALA A 147 -4.51 2.52 -13.64
C ALA A 147 -5.14 1.62 -14.71
N VAL A 148 -4.31 1.06 -15.59
CA VAL A 148 -4.77 0.27 -16.73
C VAL A 148 -4.12 -1.11 -16.69
N ILE A 149 -4.90 -2.12 -17.08
CA ILE A 149 -4.47 -3.50 -17.25
C ILE A 149 -4.64 -3.81 -18.74
N PRO A 150 -3.56 -3.87 -19.54
CA PRO A 150 -3.67 -4.28 -20.93
C PRO A 150 -4.21 -5.72 -21.03
N THR A 151 -5.22 -5.88 -21.90
CA THR A 151 -5.86 -7.17 -22.22
C THR A 151 -5.86 -7.45 -23.72
N ASN A 152 -4.96 -6.80 -24.46
CA ASN A 152 -4.82 -6.90 -25.91
C ASN A 152 -4.20 -8.24 -26.36
N THR A 153 -3.51 -8.97 -25.48
CA THR A 153 -2.94 -10.28 -25.81
C THR A 153 -3.93 -11.42 -25.56
N ALA A 154 -3.81 -12.53 -26.32
CA ALA A 154 -4.65 -13.71 -26.14
C ALA A 154 -4.53 -14.30 -24.71
N ALA A 155 -3.34 -14.25 -24.11
CA ALA A 155 -3.11 -14.67 -22.72
C ALA A 155 -3.79 -13.75 -21.68
N ALA A 156 -4.15 -12.54 -22.08
CA ALA A 156 -4.74 -11.50 -21.24
C ALA A 156 -6.26 -11.36 -21.40
N LYS A 157 -6.83 -11.75 -22.56
CA LYS A 157 -8.28 -11.95 -22.77
C LYS A 157 -8.84 -13.18 -22.02
N GLY A 158 -8.13 -13.64 -20.99
CA GLY A 158 -8.36 -14.90 -20.29
C GLY A 158 -9.71 -14.96 -19.56
N THR A 159 -9.79 -15.83 -18.56
CA THR A 159 -11.04 -16.11 -17.86
C THR A 159 -11.66 -14.87 -17.24
N GLU A 160 -12.99 -14.81 -17.29
CA GLU A 160 -13.77 -13.82 -16.57
C GLU A 160 -13.54 -13.95 -15.06
N GLN A 161 -13.36 -12.81 -14.41
CA GLN A 161 -13.09 -12.71 -12.99
C GLN A 161 -14.38 -12.38 -12.26
N LYS A 162 -14.60 -13.00 -11.09
CA LYS A 162 -15.80 -12.80 -10.27
C LYS A 162 -15.60 -11.67 -9.26
N SER A 163 -14.39 -11.53 -8.75
CA SER A 163 -14.05 -10.49 -7.78
C SER A 163 -12.59 -10.04 -7.92
N VAL A 164 -12.29 -8.89 -7.32
CA VAL A 164 -10.93 -8.38 -7.15
C VAL A 164 -10.77 -7.80 -5.75
N ALA A 165 -9.71 -8.19 -5.06
CA ALA A 165 -9.23 -7.46 -3.89
C ALA A 165 -8.19 -6.42 -4.33
N VAL A 166 -8.40 -5.18 -3.90
CA VAL A 166 -7.58 -4.03 -4.27
C VAL A 166 -6.92 -3.48 -3.02
N ASP A 167 -5.59 -3.52 -2.99
CA ASP A 167 -4.79 -2.83 -1.98
C ASP A 167 -4.03 -1.68 -2.62
N PHE A 168 -3.77 -0.64 -1.83
CA PHE A 168 -2.94 0.47 -2.25
C PHE A 168 -1.55 0.33 -1.64
N MET A 169 -0.56 0.29 -2.51
CA MET A 169 0.84 0.26 -2.11
C MET A 169 1.19 1.48 -1.27
N GLY A 170 2.04 1.27 -0.27
CA GLY A 170 2.68 2.33 0.49
C GLY A 170 4.01 2.75 -0.13
N THR A 171 4.85 3.38 0.69
CA THR A 171 6.16 3.90 0.27
C THR A 171 7.19 2.83 -0.06
N SER A 172 6.93 1.57 0.29
CA SER A 172 7.79 0.42 0.00
C SER A 172 7.01 -0.78 -0.54
N ALA A 173 7.72 -1.69 -1.20
CA ALA A 173 7.27 -2.95 -1.80
C ALA A 173 6.29 -3.77 -0.96
N SER A 174 6.61 -3.87 0.33
CA SER A 174 5.94 -4.71 1.32
C SER A 174 4.94 -3.94 2.17
N SER A 175 4.86 -2.63 1.96
CA SER A 175 3.91 -1.78 2.69
C SER A 175 2.62 -1.62 1.91
N VAL A 176 1.51 -1.80 2.61
CA VAL A 176 0.18 -1.37 2.18
C VAL A 176 -0.24 -0.21 3.06
N THR A 177 -0.90 0.78 2.46
CA THR A 177 -1.38 1.96 3.20
C THR A 177 -2.54 1.59 4.12
N HIS A 178 -3.42 0.70 3.65
CA HIS A 178 -4.65 0.29 4.30
C HIS A 178 -5.02 -1.15 3.91
N GLY A 179 -6.04 -1.72 4.56
CA GLY A 179 -6.57 -3.05 4.22
C GLY A 179 -7.23 -3.11 2.84
N PRO A 180 -7.43 -4.32 2.29
CA PRO A 180 -7.98 -4.51 0.96
C PRO A 180 -9.43 -4.05 0.85
N ALA A 181 -9.79 -3.46 -0.29
CA ALA A 181 -11.17 -3.33 -0.71
C ALA A 181 -11.52 -4.44 -1.71
N THR A 182 -12.51 -5.27 -1.38
CA THR A 182 -12.97 -6.34 -2.26
C THR A 182 -14.15 -5.87 -3.10
N VAL A 183 -13.97 -5.81 -4.41
CA VAL A 183 -15.04 -5.52 -5.37
C VAL A 183 -15.54 -6.83 -5.96
N ASN A 184 -16.82 -7.11 -5.77
CA ASN A 184 -17.52 -8.20 -6.45
C ASN A 184 -18.06 -7.69 -7.79
N PHE A 185 -17.60 -8.27 -8.89
CA PHE A 185 -18.01 -7.85 -10.22
C PHE A 185 -19.41 -8.33 -10.58
N ALA A 186 -19.83 -9.50 -10.08
CA ALA A 186 -21.18 -10.02 -10.29
C ALA A 186 -22.25 -9.09 -9.66
N GLU A 187 -21.99 -8.61 -8.43
CA GLU A 187 -22.89 -7.64 -7.76
C GLU A 187 -22.98 -6.32 -8.52
N LYS A 188 -21.89 -5.89 -9.17
CA LYS A 188 -21.85 -4.68 -9.98
C LYS A 188 -22.28 -4.90 -11.44
N ARG A 189 -22.66 -6.12 -11.82
CA ARG A 189 -22.98 -6.53 -13.20
C ARG A 189 -21.88 -6.16 -14.21
N LEU A 190 -20.62 -6.28 -13.78
CA LEU A 190 -19.45 -6.03 -14.61
C LEU A 190 -18.87 -7.36 -15.06
N HIS A 191 -18.59 -7.46 -16.35
CA HIS A 191 -17.85 -8.58 -16.94
C HIS A 191 -16.41 -8.12 -17.12
N ILE A 192 -15.50 -8.64 -16.28
CA ILE A 192 -14.10 -8.26 -16.28
C ILE A 192 -13.24 -9.49 -16.57
N SER A 193 -12.66 -9.55 -17.76
CA SER A 193 -11.72 -10.60 -18.16
C SER A 193 -10.30 -10.10 -18.07
N VAL A 194 -9.53 -10.69 -17.16
CA VAL A 194 -8.11 -10.40 -16.95
C VAL A 194 -7.38 -11.71 -16.84
N GLY A 195 -6.51 -11.99 -17.81
CA GLY A 195 -5.64 -13.17 -17.83
C GLY A 195 -4.30 -12.91 -17.14
N LYS A 196 -3.21 -13.45 -17.69
CA LYS A 196 -1.84 -13.19 -17.21
C LYS A 196 -1.37 -11.80 -17.67
N SER A 197 -2.02 -10.76 -17.16
CA SER A 197 -1.71 -9.36 -17.45
C SER A 197 -0.82 -8.73 -16.39
N LYS A 198 -0.27 -7.58 -16.75
CA LYS A 198 0.41 -6.66 -15.84
C LYS A 198 -0.48 -5.42 -15.60
N VAL A 199 -0.25 -4.67 -14.54
CA VAL A 199 -0.98 -3.44 -14.21
C VAL A 199 -0.04 -2.22 -14.25
N THR A 200 -0.52 -1.09 -14.75
CA THR A 200 0.25 0.15 -14.74
C THR A 200 0.29 0.80 -13.36
N ASN A 201 1.28 1.67 -13.16
CA ASN A 201 1.25 2.67 -12.09
C ASN A 201 0.01 3.58 -12.19
N TRP A 202 -0.33 4.22 -11.09
CA TRP A 202 -1.37 5.23 -11.01
C TRP A 202 -0.98 6.46 -11.84
N SER A 203 -1.96 6.97 -12.57
CA SER A 203 -1.91 8.20 -13.36
C SER A 203 -3.03 9.14 -12.93
N SER A 204 -2.82 10.45 -13.08
CA SER A 204 -3.86 11.47 -12.88
C SER A 204 -4.87 11.53 -14.04
N SER A 205 -4.54 10.94 -15.19
CA SER A 205 -5.40 10.90 -16.38
C SER A 205 -5.51 9.48 -16.95
N VAL A 206 -6.69 9.17 -17.52
CA VAL A 206 -6.93 7.89 -18.19
C VAL A 206 -6.00 7.72 -19.39
N HIS A 207 -5.87 8.75 -20.22
CA HIS A 207 -4.99 8.76 -21.40
C HIS A 207 -3.52 8.50 -21.01
N GLY A 208 -3.03 9.11 -19.92
CA GLY A 208 -1.68 8.84 -19.43
C GLY A 208 -1.48 7.39 -18.98
N ALA A 209 -2.50 6.78 -18.37
CA ALA A 209 -2.46 5.37 -17.99
C ALA A 209 -2.52 4.43 -19.22
N GLU A 210 -3.31 4.79 -20.23
CA GLU A 210 -3.43 4.04 -21.49
C GLU A 210 -2.12 4.07 -22.29
N LEU A 211 -1.48 5.24 -22.39
CA LEU A 211 -0.15 5.39 -23.00
C LEU A 211 0.89 4.55 -22.26
N ALA A 212 0.90 4.62 -20.92
CA ALA A 212 1.79 3.81 -20.10
C ALA A 212 1.54 2.29 -20.26
N ALA A 213 0.30 1.90 -20.54
CA ALA A 213 -0.10 0.53 -20.83
C ALA A 213 0.19 0.07 -22.27
N GLY A 214 0.59 0.99 -23.16
CA GLY A 214 0.78 0.70 -24.58
C GLY A 214 -0.53 0.43 -25.34
N VAL A 215 -1.66 0.92 -24.82
CA VAL A 215 -3.00 0.80 -25.42
C VAL A 215 -3.62 2.16 -25.78
N GLY A 216 -2.98 3.26 -25.39
CA GLY A 216 -3.35 4.62 -25.78
C GLY A 216 -2.69 5.03 -27.10
N LYS A 217 -3.39 5.87 -27.86
CA LYS A 217 -2.90 6.50 -29.10
C LYS A 217 -2.93 8.01 -28.95
#